data_AF-A0A949M935-F1
#
_entry.id   AF-A0A949M935-F1
#
_cell.length_a   1.000
_cell.length_b   1.000
_cell.length_c   1.000
_cell.angle_alpha   90.00
_cell.angle_beta   90.00
_cell.angle_gamma   90.00
#
_symmetry.space_group_name_H-M   'P 1'
#
loop_
_entity.id
_entity.type
_entity.pdbx_description
1 polymer ?
#
loop_
_entity_poly.entity_id
_entity_poly.type
_entity_poly.pdbx_seq_one_letter_code
_entity_poly.pdbx_strand_id
1 'polypeptide(L)'
;MQLENSVLPTFGEKFNPLLRCIVRRTRGYLESTINPATGSYYLPRVAVRLFGEDESSALTLGGYLLEAYQEAEKFSQLLLQRIKGAGFFKTLLLRRLGSSMEAGRRTVIKLLGQQFEEISDEEDDFDEESEREEAMAIARMNQSDSEFKNFTTEEVQSLNRCLQLLKQGGNRDPKLEAITGYLLGMRTDIERRWLDLGCILFSQYYDTVRWVGDELSKRSELQELEIGLYAGSNRSGVWRNGAFQRTDRETLKKRVRSGELKLLLGTDAASEGLNLQRLGTLINIDLPWNPTRLEQRKGRIQRIGQVRDEVWIANLRYRGSVEDRVHEVLASRLEAIHDLFGQIPDTLEDVWVEVAMNNEEAAKQLIDRTAITRNPFDAKYSKVEDADWETSPLVIDPIAVRELLRKAW
;
A
#
# COMPACT_ATOMS: atom_id res chain seq x y z
N MET A 1 -14.09 -23.38 -22.20
CA MET A 1 -14.36 -24.68 -22.86
C MET A 1 -15.82 -25.06 -22.59
N GLN A 2 -16.72 -24.77 -23.53
CA GLN A 2 -17.94 -25.55 -23.64
C GLN A 2 -17.49 -26.94 -24.12
N LEU A 3 -17.73 -27.97 -23.33
CA LEU A 3 -17.66 -29.34 -23.79
C LEU A 3 -18.93 -29.56 -24.62
N GLU A 4 -18.92 -29.11 -25.88
CA GLU A 4 -19.94 -29.55 -26.82
C GLU A 4 -19.69 -31.03 -27.11
N ASN A 5 -20.42 -31.88 -26.38
CA ASN A 5 -20.49 -33.30 -26.64
C ASN A 5 -21.61 -33.52 -27.67
N SER A 6 -21.25 -33.94 -28.89
CA SER A 6 -22.17 -34.16 -30.00
C SER A 6 -23.22 -35.25 -29.74
N VAL A 7 -23.06 -36.05 -28.68
CA VAL A 7 -23.97 -37.14 -28.31
C VAL A 7 -25.02 -36.70 -27.28
N LEU A 8 -24.67 -35.78 -26.36
CA LEU A 8 -25.56 -35.29 -25.31
C LEU A 8 -25.30 -33.79 -25.04
N PRO A 9 -25.79 -32.90 -25.92
CA PRO A 9 -25.36 -31.51 -25.95
C PRO A 9 -25.64 -30.71 -24.67
N THR A 10 -26.61 -31.11 -23.84
CA THR A 10 -26.96 -30.41 -22.57
C THR A 10 -26.53 -31.17 -21.31
N PHE A 11 -25.86 -32.32 -21.41
CA PHE A 11 -25.58 -33.17 -20.23
C PHE A 11 -24.59 -32.52 -19.27
N GLY A 12 -23.58 -31.83 -19.81
CA GLY A 12 -22.63 -31.06 -19.01
C GLY A 12 -23.29 -29.88 -18.27
N GLU A 13 -24.33 -29.26 -18.82
CA GLU A 13 -25.07 -28.19 -18.14
C GLU A 13 -26.02 -28.75 -17.06
N LYS A 14 -26.72 -29.85 -17.36
CA LYS A 14 -27.76 -30.40 -16.48
C LYS A 14 -27.23 -31.32 -15.36
N PHE A 15 -26.07 -31.95 -15.54
CA PHE A 15 -25.62 -33.04 -14.67
C PHE A 15 -24.18 -32.88 -14.15
N ASN A 16 -23.48 -31.80 -14.48
CA ASN A 16 -22.15 -31.56 -13.93
C ASN A 16 -22.23 -31.23 -12.42
N PRO A 17 -21.65 -32.06 -11.54
CA PRO A 17 -21.78 -31.90 -10.08
C PRO A 17 -21.10 -30.62 -9.57
N LEU A 18 -20.08 -30.09 -10.25
CA LEU A 18 -19.46 -28.83 -9.87
C LEU A 18 -20.34 -27.63 -10.26
N LEU A 19 -21.00 -27.69 -11.41
CA LEU A 19 -21.93 -26.62 -11.85
C LEU A 19 -23.24 -26.60 -11.04
N ARG A 20 -23.68 -27.77 -10.56
CA ARG A 20 -24.89 -27.89 -9.72
C ARG A 20 -24.67 -27.47 -8.26
N CYS A 21 -23.45 -27.60 -7.75
CA CYS A 21 -23.15 -27.40 -6.32
C CYS A 21 -22.37 -26.11 -6.01
N ILE A 22 -21.78 -25.45 -7.02
CA ILE A 22 -21.01 -24.21 -6.82
C ILE A 22 -21.81 -23.02 -7.36
N VAL A 23 -22.42 -22.26 -6.46
CA VAL A 23 -23.05 -20.97 -6.81
C VAL A 23 -21.98 -19.88 -6.77
N ARG A 24 -21.52 -19.42 -7.94
CA ARG A 24 -20.60 -18.27 -8.03
C ARG A 24 -21.40 -16.98 -7.84
N ARG A 25 -21.47 -16.48 -6.60
CA ARG A 25 -21.97 -15.12 -6.34
C ARG A 25 -20.81 -14.15 -6.49
N THR A 26 -20.77 -13.45 -7.63
CA THR A 26 -19.79 -12.38 -7.83
C THR A 26 -20.14 -11.18 -6.95
N ARG A 27 -19.14 -10.38 -6.59
CA ARG A 27 -19.35 -9.14 -5.84
C ARG A 27 -20.35 -8.22 -6.54
N GLY A 28 -20.22 -8.07 -7.86
CA GLY A 28 -21.16 -7.29 -8.67
C GLY A 28 -22.61 -7.79 -8.58
N TYR A 29 -22.84 -9.11 -8.58
CA TYR A 29 -24.19 -9.67 -8.38
C TYR A 29 -24.74 -9.32 -6.99
N LEU A 30 -23.92 -9.47 -5.95
CA LEU A 30 -24.33 -9.18 -4.57
C LEU A 30 -24.62 -7.69 -4.35
N GLU A 31 -23.85 -6.80 -4.98
CA GLU A 31 -24.00 -5.34 -4.88
C GLU A 31 -25.15 -4.77 -5.71
N SER A 32 -25.62 -5.48 -6.74
CA SER A 32 -26.69 -5.02 -7.64
C SER A 32 -28.03 -5.72 -7.45
N THR A 33 -28.07 -6.83 -6.71
CA THR A 33 -29.28 -7.63 -6.50
C THR A 33 -29.86 -7.39 -5.11
N ILE A 34 -31.16 -7.08 -5.05
CA ILE A 34 -31.90 -6.89 -3.80
C ILE A 34 -32.24 -8.25 -3.20
N ASN A 35 -31.91 -8.44 -1.94
CA ASN A 35 -32.33 -9.58 -1.14
C ASN A 35 -33.83 -9.46 -0.83
N PRO A 36 -34.69 -10.37 -1.33
CA PRO A 36 -36.13 -10.32 -1.11
C PRO A 36 -36.53 -10.39 0.37
N ALA A 37 -35.70 -11.00 1.21
CA ALA A 37 -35.98 -11.17 2.64
C ALA A 37 -35.71 -9.91 3.47
N THR A 38 -34.74 -9.08 3.07
CA THR A 38 -34.36 -7.87 3.81
C THR A 38 -34.81 -6.58 3.12
N GLY A 39 -35.21 -6.64 1.84
CA GLY A 39 -35.55 -5.46 1.04
C GLY A 39 -34.35 -4.56 0.70
N SER A 40 -33.13 -5.00 1.03
CA SER A 40 -31.87 -4.30 0.78
C SER A 40 -30.99 -5.11 -0.19
N TYR A 41 -29.95 -4.51 -0.77
CA TYR A 41 -28.95 -5.28 -1.54
C TYR A 41 -28.38 -6.44 -0.71
N TYR A 42 -28.08 -7.58 -1.36
CA TYR A 42 -27.39 -8.71 -0.70
C TYR A 42 -26.04 -8.29 -0.10
N LEU A 43 -25.37 -7.33 -0.75
CA LEU A 43 -24.21 -6.64 -0.24
C LEU A 43 -24.37 -5.14 -0.47
N PRO A 44 -24.56 -4.32 0.58
CA PRO A 44 -24.53 -2.87 0.44
C PRO A 44 -23.19 -2.41 -0.12
N ARG A 45 -23.23 -1.65 -1.22
CA ARG A 45 -22.02 -1.12 -1.85
C ARG A 45 -21.47 0.02 -1.01
N VAL A 46 -20.20 -0.09 -0.64
CA VAL A 46 -19.43 1.01 -0.05
C VAL A 46 -18.73 1.75 -1.19
N ALA A 47 -19.19 2.95 -1.49
CA ALA A 47 -18.58 3.81 -2.49
C ALA A 47 -17.16 4.22 -2.06
N VAL A 48 -16.27 4.43 -3.02
CA VAL A 48 -14.91 4.92 -2.78
C VAL A 48 -14.74 6.21 -3.56
N ARG A 49 -14.40 7.29 -2.87
CA ARG A 49 -14.00 8.55 -3.48
C ARG A 49 -12.48 8.65 -3.40
N LEU A 50 -11.83 8.65 -4.55
CA LEU A 50 -10.38 8.77 -4.67
C LEU A 50 -9.99 10.26 -4.78
N PHE A 51 -8.91 10.61 -4.11
CA PHE A 51 -8.29 11.94 -4.10
C PHE A 51 -6.79 11.76 -4.38
N GLY A 52 -6.16 12.74 -5.04
CA GLY A 52 -4.74 12.61 -5.35
C GLY A 52 -4.45 11.72 -6.56
N GLU A 53 -5.44 11.43 -7.43
CA GLU A 53 -5.29 10.56 -8.61
C GLU A 53 -4.93 11.34 -9.89
N ASP A 54 -5.50 12.53 -10.07
CA ASP A 54 -5.25 13.36 -11.25
C ASP A 54 -3.91 14.13 -11.12
N GLU A 55 -3.32 14.50 -12.26
CA GLU A 55 -2.07 15.27 -12.25
C GLU A 55 -2.18 16.55 -11.39
N SER A 56 -3.31 17.27 -11.47
CA SER A 56 -3.51 18.55 -10.77
C SER A 56 -3.50 18.43 -9.24
N SER A 57 -3.81 17.23 -8.74
CA SER A 57 -3.79 16.88 -7.33
C SER A 57 -2.43 16.38 -6.81
N ALA A 58 -1.51 16.00 -7.72
CA ALA A 58 -0.16 15.59 -7.36
C ALA A 58 0.65 16.75 -6.76
N LEU A 59 1.40 16.46 -5.70
CA LEU A 59 2.15 17.47 -4.96
C LEU A 59 3.37 17.91 -5.77
N THR A 60 3.54 19.21 -5.95
CA THR A 60 4.68 19.73 -6.71
C THR A 60 5.97 19.59 -5.91
N LEU A 61 7.00 18.99 -6.51
CA LEU A 61 8.37 19.07 -6.01
C LEU A 61 8.89 20.49 -6.25
N GLY A 62 8.87 21.31 -5.19
CA GLY A 62 9.34 22.70 -5.25
C GLY A 62 10.60 22.93 -4.42
N GLY A 63 11.44 23.86 -4.87
CA GLY A 63 12.59 24.38 -4.11
C GLY A 63 13.57 23.29 -3.68
N TYR A 64 13.89 23.26 -2.37
CA TYR A 64 14.87 22.35 -1.79
C TYR A 64 14.55 20.87 -2.02
N LEU A 65 13.27 20.48 -2.09
CA LEU A 65 12.90 19.08 -2.23
C LEU A 65 13.16 18.55 -3.65
N LEU A 66 12.90 19.38 -4.67
CA LEU A 66 13.25 19.06 -6.05
C LEU A 66 14.76 18.93 -6.22
N GLU A 67 15.51 19.88 -5.67
CA GLU A 67 16.98 19.85 -5.72
C GLU A 67 17.53 18.63 -4.96
N ALA A 68 16.96 18.27 -3.80
CA ALA A 68 17.37 17.09 -3.05
C ALA A 68 17.10 15.81 -3.84
N TYR A 69 15.96 15.73 -4.52
CA TYR A 69 15.61 14.62 -5.40
C TYR A 69 16.61 14.49 -6.57
N GLN A 70 16.96 15.60 -7.21
CA GLN A 70 17.95 15.63 -8.30
C GLN A 70 19.35 15.21 -7.81
N GLU A 71 19.78 15.64 -6.63
CA GLU A 71 21.05 15.21 -6.05
C GLU A 71 21.04 13.72 -5.66
N ALA A 72 19.89 13.17 -5.27
CA ALA A 72 19.73 11.74 -5.03
C ALA A 72 19.78 10.92 -6.33
N GLU A 73 19.17 11.41 -7.41
CA GLU A 73 19.28 10.80 -8.74
C GLU A 73 20.72 10.85 -9.26
N LYS A 74 21.41 11.99 -9.08
CA LYS A 74 22.82 12.15 -9.46
C LYS A 74 23.72 11.18 -8.70
N PHE A 75 23.58 11.09 -7.38
CA PHE A 75 24.30 10.09 -6.57
C PHE A 75 24.07 8.68 -7.11
N SER A 76 22.82 8.34 -7.40
CA SER A 76 22.44 7.02 -7.90
C SER A 76 23.06 6.71 -9.26
N GLN A 77 23.14 7.70 -10.16
CA GLN A 77 23.79 7.56 -11.46
C GLN A 77 25.30 7.33 -11.32
N LEU A 78 25.98 8.09 -10.46
CA LEU A 78 27.41 7.92 -10.18
C LEU A 78 27.69 6.51 -9.62
N LEU A 79 26.88 6.07 -8.67
CA LEU A 79 27.03 4.76 -8.04
C LEU A 79 26.84 3.61 -9.05
N LEU A 80 25.86 3.74 -9.96
CA LEU A 80 25.57 2.76 -11.01
C LEU A 80 26.70 2.61 -12.04
N GLN A 81 27.50 3.66 -12.28
CA GLN A 81 28.63 3.59 -13.21
C GLN A 81 29.75 2.70 -12.68
N ARG A 82 29.94 2.66 -11.35
CA ARG A 82 30.99 1.86 -10.73
C ARG A 82 30.49 0.48 -10.30
N ILE A 83 29.29 0.41 -9.71
CA ILE A 83 28.84 -0.78 -9.00
C ILE A 83 27.65 -1.44 -9.70
N LYS A 84 27.90 -2.64 -10.23
CA LYS A 84 26.86 -3.51 -10.78
C LYS A 84 25.89 -3.92 -9.66
N GLY A 85 24.59 -3.72 -9.89
CA GLY A 85 23.56 -4.00 -8.88
C GLY A 85 23.27 -2.84 -7.92
N ALA A 86 23.90 -1.67 -8.08
CA ALA A 86 23.56 -0.47 -7.32
C ALA A 86 22.14 0.08 -7.59
N GLY A 87 21.42 -0.52 -8.55
CA GLY A 87 20.05 -0.15 -8.87
C GLY A 87 19.09 -0.24 -7.71
N PHE A 88 19.33 -1.19 -6.81
CA PHE A 88 18.58 -1.31 -5.57
C PHE A 88 18.70 -0.07 -4.68
N PHE A 89 19.89 0.54 -4.57
CA PHE A 89 20.11 1.76 -3.78
C PHE A 89 19.45 2.98 -4.40
N LYS A 90 19.50 3.09 -5.73
CA LYS A 90 18.76 4.11 -6.48
C LYS A 90 17.29 4.04 -6.13
N THR A 91 16.71 2.85 -6.28
CA THR A 91 15.32 2.61 -5.98
C THR A 91 15.04 2.98 -4.54
N LEU A 92 15.74 2.39 -3.56
CA LEU A 92 15.57 2.63 -2.12
C LEU A 92 15.60 4.12 -1.74
N LEU A 93 16.63 4.86 -2.14
CA LEU A 93 16.78 6.27 -1.78
C LEU A 93 15.63 7.12 -2.34
N LEU A 94 15.25 6.89 -3.59
CA LEU A 94 14.12 7.59 -4.21
C LEU A 94 12.78 7.18 -3.57
N ARG A 95 12.61 5.91 -3.16
CA ARG A 95 11.42 5.46 -2.39
C ARG A 95 11.28 6.25 -1.09
N ARG A 96 12.40 6.39 -0.38
CA ARG A 96 12.47 6.98 0.96
C ARG A 96 12.22 8.49 0.90
N LEU A 97 12.82 9.18 -0.08
CA LEU A 97 12.52 10.58 -0.40
C LEU A 97 11.06 10.78 -0.84
N GLY A 98 10.51 9.82 -1.57
CA GLY A 98 9.09 9.78 -1.92
C GLY A 98 8.22 9.73 -0.68
N SER A 99 8.55 8.90 0.32
CA SER A 99 7.73 8.75 1.52
C SER A 99 7.69 9.99 2.41
N SER A 100 8.85 10.51 2.80
CA SER A 100 8.97 11.78 3.52
C SER A 100 10.38 12.34 3.44
N MET A 101 10.51 13.64 3.65
CA MET A 101 11.80 14.29 3.83
C MET A 101 12.62 13.66 4.96
N GLU A 102 11.96 13.27 6.06
CA GLU A 102 12.65 12.63 7.20
C GLU A 102 13.17 11.24 6.85
N ALA A 103 12.38 10.43 6.15
CA ALA A 103 12.81 9.12 5.68
C ALA A 103 14.02 9.24 4.74
N GLY A 104 13.97 10.17 3.78
CA GLY A 104 15.11 10.48 2.91
C GLY A 104 16.34 10.93 3.71
N ARG A 105 16.16 11.84 4.67
CA ARG A 105 17.25 12.38 5.51
C ARG A 105 17.95 11.26 6.29
N ARG A 106 17.18 10.39 6.93
CA ARG A 106 17.69 9.23 7.69
C ARG A 106 18.49 8.29 6.79
N THR A 107 17.98 7.99 5.61
CA THR A 107 18.67 7.11 4.65
C THR A 107 19.98 7.74 4.18
N VAL A 108 20.01 9.04 3.85
CA VAL A 108 21.24 9.73 3.45
C VAL A 108 22.28 9.75 4.57
N ILE A 109 21.87 10.01 5.82
CA ILE A 109 22.77 9.97 6.99
C ILE A 109 23.38 8.58 7.17
N LYS A 110 22.56 7.52 7.08
CA LYS A 110 23.03 6.13 7.13
C LYS A 110 24.02 5.82 6.01
N LEU A 111 23.74 6.25 4.78
CA LEU A 111 24.64 6.07 3.64
C LEU A 111 25.99 6.79 3.86
N LEU A 112 25.98 7.99 4.44
CA LEU A 112 27.20 8.72 4.78
C LEU A 112 28.00 8.11 5.94
N GLY A 113 27.52 7.02 6.57
CA GLY A 113 28.17 6.39 7.72
C GLY A 113 28.18 7.27 8.97
N GLN A 114 27.33 8.31 9.01
CA GLN A 114 27.17 9.16 10.18
C GLN A 114 26.30 8.42 11.20
N GLN A 115 26.81 8.23 12.42
CA GLN A 115 26.02 7.67 13.52
C GLN A 115 24.83 8.60 13.79
N PHE A 116 23.63 8.04 13.79
CA PHE A 116 22.50 8.68 14.46
C PHE A 116 22.79 8.62 15.96
N GLU A 117 22.53 9.69 16.71
CA GLU A 117 22.18 9.52 18.12
C GLU A 117 20.88 8.71 18.10
N GLU A 118 21.00 7.39 18.25
CA GLU A 118 19.86 6.52 18.46
C GLU A 118 19.08 7.12 19.63
N ILE A 119 17.84 7.52 19.38
CA ILE A 119 16.87 7.55 20.46
C ILE A 119 16.80 6.10 20.90
N SER A 120 17.52 5.81 21.98
CA SER A 120 17.56 4.57 22.75
C SER A 120 16.17 3.99 22.84
N ASP A 121 15.84 3.10 21.92
CA ASP A 121 14.71 2.20 22.01
C ASP A 121 15.24 0.87 21.46
N GLU A 122 15.42 -0.02 22.42
CA GLU A 122 16.11 -1.31 22.42
C GLU A 122 15.84 -2.19 21.18
N GLU A 123 16.81 -3.07 20.91
CA GLU A 123 16.75 -4.17 19.93
C GLU A 123 15.39 -4.90 20.00
N ASP A 124 14.47 -4.60 19.08
CA ASP A 124 13.12 -5.18 19.09
C ASP A 124 12.78 -5.80 17.73
N ASP A 125 12.45 -7.11 17.78
CA ASP A 125 11.97 -8.03 16.74
C ASP A 125 11.59 -7.38 15.39
N PHE A 126 12.52 -7.50 14.43
CA PHE A 126 12.48 -6.86 13.12
C PHE A 126 11.71 -7.71 12.09
N ASP A 127 10.39 -7.50 11.99
CA ASP A 127 9.51 -8.29 11.12
C ASP A 127 8.76 -7.47 10.04
N GLU A 128 9.39 -6.42 9.50
CA GLU A 128 8.84 -5.66 8.36
C GLU A 128 9.62 -5.91 7.06
N GLU A 129 8.91 -6.17 5.95
CA GLU A 129 9.49 -6.46 4.64
C GLU A 129 10.28 -5.28 4.04
N SER A 130 9.80 -4.04 4.26
CA SER A 130 10.47 -2.80 3.85
C SER A 130 11.75 -2.52 4.63
N GLU A 131 11.76 -2.81 5.94
CA GLU A 131 12.97 -2.70 6.76
C GLU A 131 13.92 -3.88 6.52
N ARG A 132 13.43 -5.07 6.15
CA ARG A 132 14.28 -6.18 5.65
C ARG A 132 14.97 -5.82 4.34
N GLU A 133 14.28 -5.15 3.41
CA GLU A 133 14.92 -4.60 2.20
C GLU A 133 16.03 -3.60 2.57
N GLU A 134 15.75 -2.65 3.47
CA GLU A 134 16.74 -1.66 3.91
C GLU A 134 17.91 -2.32 4.65
N ALA A 135 17.63 -3.27 5.55
CA ALA A 135 18.62 -4.05 6.28
C ALA A 135 19.43 -4.96 5.35
N MET A 136 18.83 -5.55 4.32
CA MET A 136 19.54 -6.26 3.27
C MET A 136 20.39 -5.32 2.43
N ALA A 137 19.94 -4.08 2.15
CA ALA A 137 20.76 -3.05 1.51
C ALA A 137 22.03 -2.79 2.31
N ILE A 138 21.84 -2.55 3.61
CA ILE A 138 22.92 -2.24 4.56
C ILE A 138 23.81 -3.45 4.78
N ALA A 139 23.26 -4.66 4.88
CA ALA A 139 24.02 -5.90 4.98
C ALA A 139 24.81 -6.18 3.72
N ARG A 140 24.26 -5.95 2.52
CA ARG A 140 25.00 -6.01 1.25
C ARG A 140 26.12 -4.98 1.21
N MET A 141 25.89 -3.76 1.68
CA MET A 141 26.94 -2.74 1.88
C MET A 141 28.05 -3.23 2.82
N ASN A 142 27.69 -3.95 3.89
CA ASN A 142 28.63 -4.43 4.88
C ASN A 142 29.40 -5.69 4.43
N GLN A 143 28.79 -6.54 3.61
CA GLN A 143 29.34 -7.80 3.07
C GLN A 143 30.15 -7.61 1.78
N SER A 144 29.88 -6.58 0.99
CA SER A 144 30.65 -6.29 -0.21
C SER A 144 31.94 -5.56 0.16
N ASP A 145 33.07 -6.25 0.02
CA ASP A 145 34.39 -5.69 0.29
C ASP A 145 34.67 -4.43 -0.54
N SER A 146 35.17 -3.39 0.13
CA SER A 146 35.78 -2.15 -0.41
C SER A 146 34.90 -1.16 -1.19
N GLU A 147 34.13 -1.55 -2.21
CA GLU A 147 33.57 -0.59 -3.19
C GLU A 147 32.32 0.18 -2.72
N PHE A 148 31.52 -0.41 -1.83
CA PHE A 148 30.35 0.22 -1.22
C PHE A 148 30.67 1.00 0.06
N LYS A 149 31.82 0.74 0.68
CA LYS A 149 32.32 1.50 1.83
C LYS A 149 33.09 2.77 1.43
N ASN A 150 33.61 2.80 0.20
CA ASN A 150 34.43 3.88 -0.33
C ASN A 150 33.66 4.65 -1.41
N PHE A 151 32.66 5.44 -1.01
CA PHE A 151 32.05 6.38 -1.95
C PHE A 151 33.09 7.37 -2.48
N THR A 152 33.00 7.69 -3.77
CA THR A 152 33.87 8.71 -4.37
C THR A 152 33.60 10.07 -3.73
N THR A 153 34.55 10.99 -3.88
CA THR A 153 34.36 12.38 -3.47
C THR A 153 33.08 12.98 -4.09
N GLU A 154 32.78 12.66 -5.35
CA GLU A 154 31.59 13.16 -6.04
C GLU A 154 30.29 12.55 -5.49
N GLU A 155 30.28 11.25 -5.19
CA GLU A 155 29.14 10.56 -4.56
C GLU A 155 28.84 11.14 -3.17
N VAL A 156 29.89 11.31 -2.35
CA VAL A 156 29.79 11.92 -1.02
C VAL A 156 29.34 13.38 -1.10
N GLN A 157 29.81 14.15 -2.08
CA GLN A 157 29.34 15.53 -2.31
C GLN A 157 27.85 15.57 -2.65
N SER A 158 27.39 14.67 -3.52
CA SER A 158 25.98 14.54 -3.90
C SER A 158 25.10 14.22 -2.68
N LEU A 159 25.50 13.24 -1.86
CA LEU A 159 24.80 12.88 -0.62
C LEU A 159 24.78 14.03 0.40
N ASN A 160 25.92 14.70 0.62
CA ASN A 160 25.98 15.84 1.53
C ASN A 160 25.10 17.01 1.07
N ARG A 161 25.06 17.28 -0.24
CA ARG A 161 24.20 18.33 -0.79
C ARG A 161 22.73 17.95 -0.64
N CYS A 162 22.36 16.71 -0.93
CA CYS A 162 21.03 16.17 -0.67
C CYS A 162 20.65 16.35 0.81
N LEU A 163 21.52 15.96 1.74
CA LEU A 163 21.30 16.12 3.18
C LEU A 163 21.13 17.58 3.59
N GLN A 164 21.94 18.49 3.05
CA GLN A 164 21.84 19.91 3.32
C GLN A 164 20.50 20.48 2.86
N LEU A 165 20.05 20.12 1.65
CA LEU A 165 18.77 20.56 1.10
C LEU A 165 17.59 20.05 1.94
N LEU A 166 17.62 18.77 2.34
CA LEU A 166 16.61 18.20 3.25
C LEU A 166 16.59 18.90 4.61
N LYS A 167 17.76 19.26 5.16
CA LYS A 167 17.86 20.05 6.41
C LYS A 167 17.34 21.47 6.25
N GLN A 168 17.58 22.11 5.10
CA GLN A 168 17.10 23.48 4.82
C GLN A 168 15.57 23.57 4.79
N GLY A 169 14.90 22.54 4.27
CA GLY A 169 13.45 22.49 4.30
C GLY A 169 12.85 22.30 5.70
N GLY A 170 13.66 21.87 6.68
CA GLY A 170 13.22 21.67 8.06
C GLY A 170 12.02 20.71 8.13
N ASN A 171 10.96 21.12 8.81
CA ASN A 171 9.72 20.34 8.96
C ASN A 171 8.66 20.69 7.91
N ARG A 172 9.02 21.45 6.85
CA ARG A 172 8.08 21.87 5.80
C ARG A 172 8.01 20.82 4.69
N ASP A 173 7.50 19.64 5.01
CA ASP A 173 7.27 18.59 4.02
C ASP A 173 5.92 18.81 3.33
N PRO A 174 5.86 18.83 1.97
CA PRO A 174 4.60 19.03 1.27
C PRO A 174 3.56 17.92 1.53
N LYS A 175 3.98 16.67 1.79
CA LYS A 175 3.06 15.59 2.18
C LYS A 175 2.50 15.82 3.58
N LEU A 176 3.30 16.33 4.53
CA LEU A 176 2.78 16.70 5.87
C LEU A 176 1.74 17.83 5.79
N GLU A 177 1.98 18.84 4.94
CA GLU A 177 1.01 19.91 4.70
C GLU A 177 -0.25 19.39 4.02
N ALA A 178 -0.12 18.48 3.04
CA ALA A 178 -1.27 17.85 2.40
C ALA A 178 -2.10 17.02 3.39
N ILE A 179 -1.46 16.18 4.22
CA ILE A 179 -2.09 15.40 5.29
C ILE A 179 -2.87 16.33 6.21
N THR A 180 -2.21 17.39 6.69
CA THR A 180 -2.84 18.38 7.58
C THR A 180 -4.05 19.03 6.90
N GLY A 181 -3.92 19.39 5.62
CA GLY A 181 -5.01 19.95 4.83
C GLY A 181 -6.22 19.03 4.72
N TYR A 182 -6.02 17.74 4.49
CA TYR A 182 -7.11 16.74 4.48
C TYR A 182 -7.74 16.59 5.87
N LEU A 183 -6.92 16.38 6.89
CA LEU A 183 -7.38 16.15 8.27
C LEU A 183 -8.18 17.32 8.83
N LEU A 184 -7.73 18.55 8.57
CA LEU A 184 -8.31 19.78 9.10
C LEU A 184 -9.31 20.48 8.15
N GLY A 185 -9.56 19.94 6.96
CA GLY A 185 -10.55 20.53 6.04
C GLY A 185 -10.07 21.82 5.38
N MET A 186 -8.76 22.03 5.24
CA MET A 186 -8.18 23.28 4.70
C MET A 186 -8.01 23.25 3.17
N ARG A 187 -8.21 22.09 2.53
CA ARG A 187 -8.09 21.99 1.08
C ARG A 187 -9.39 22.42 0.40
N THR A 188 -9.27 22.91 -0.83
CA THR A 188 -10.40 23.38 -1.65
C THR A 188 -11.17 22.24 -2.33
N ASP A 189 -10.56 21.06 -2.44
CA ASP A 189 -11.11 19.86 -3.09
C ASP A 189 -11.92 18.97 -2.13
N ILE A 190 -12.08 19.37 -0.87
CA ILE A 190 -12.82 18.63 0.15
C ILE A 190 -13.92 19.48 0.80
N GLU A 191 -15.03 18.84 1.14
CA GLU A 191 -16.22 19.53 1.68
C GLU A 191 -16.27 19.56 3.22
N ARG A 192 -15.47 18.71 3.90
CA ARG A 192 -15.45 18.60 5.36
C ARG A 192 -14.11 18.03 5.85
N ARG A 193 -13.87 18.14 7.16
CA ARG A 193 -12.67 17.62 7.82
C ARG A 193 -12.66 16.09 7.79
N TRP A 194 -11.55 15.50 7.38
CA TRP A 194 -11.42 14.04 7.39
C TRP A 194 -11.39 13.46 8.81
N LEU A 195 -10.95 14.25 9.80
CA LEU A 195 -10.98 13.84 11.21
C LEU A 195 -12.39 13.59 11.77
N ASP A 196 -13.42 14.27 11.25
CA ASP A 196 -14.80 14.03 11.66
C ASP A 196 -15.28 12.64 11.24
N LEU A 197 -14.69 12.14 10.16
CA LEU A 197 -14.89 10.79 9.66
C LEU A 197 -13.92 9.79 10.32
N GLY A 198 -12.82 10.24 10.91
CA GLY A 198 -11.77 9.38 11.41
C GLY A 198 -10.94 8.80 10.26
N CYS A 199 -9.64 8.87 10.43
CA CYS A 199 -8.66 8.70 9.37
C CYS A 199 -7.57 7.71 9.78
N ILE A 200 -7.13 6.89 8.82
CA ILE A 200 -5.86 6.17 8.91
C ILE A 200 -4.84 6.74 7.93
N LEU A 201 -3.60 6.93 8.40
CA LEU A 201 -2.46 7.27 7.55
C LEU A 201 -1.58 6.03 7.40
N PHE A 202 -1.23 5.68 6.17
CA PHE A 202 -0.39 4.53 5.85
C PHE A 202 0.94 4.95 5.25
N SER A 203 2.01 4.29 5.72
CA SER A 203 3.32 4.31 5.08
C SER A 203 3.93 2.92 5.11
N GLN A 204 4.81 2.64 4.15
CA GLN A 204 5.69 1.46 4.22
C GLN A 204 6.79 1.60 5.27
N TYR A 205 7.03 2.81 5.78
CA TYR A 205 8.18 3.11 6.61
C TYR A 205 7.75 3.59 8.00
N TYR A 206 8.25 2.91 9.02
CA TYR A 206 7.99 3.25 10.41
C TYR A 206 8.40 4.68 10.77
N ASP A 207 9.58 5.12 10.31
CA ASP A 207 10.06 6.45 10.61
C ASP A 207 9.24 7.57 9.97
N THR A 208 8.66 7.35 8.79
CA THR A 208 7.69 8.28 8.20
C THR A 208 6.45 8.41 9.10
N VAL A 209 5.79 7.31 9.49
CA VAL A 209 4.61 7.42 10.38
C VAL A 209 4.96 7.96 11.75
N ARG A 210 6.13 7.61 12.29
CA ARG A 210 6.63 8.13 13.55
C ARG A 210 6.79 9.65 13.49
N TRP A 211 7.51 10.12 12.48
CA TRP A 211 7.79 11.55 12.29
C TRP A 211 6.52 12.36 12.00
N VAL A 212 5.63 11.86 11.13
CA VAL A 212 4.32 12.51 10.88
C VAL A 212 3.51 12.59 12.16
N GLY A 213 3.47 11.52 12.96
CA GLY A 213 2.78 11.54 14.26
C GLY A 213 3.37 12.56 15.24
N ASP A 214 4.70 12.63 15.33
CA ASP A 214 5.40 13.63 16.14
C ASP A 214 5.05 15.06 15.71
N GLU A 215 5.07 15.36 14.40
CA GLU A 215 4.73 16.70 13.88
C GLU A 215 3.25 17.05 14.03
N LEU A 216 2.34 16.11 13.78
CA LEU A 216 0.90 16.31 13.99
C LEU A 216 0.59 16.56 15.47
N SER A 217 1.24 15.85 16.39
CA SER A 217 1.03 16.00 17.83
C SER A 217 1.44 17.37 18.40
N LYS A 218 2.32 18.09 17.68
CA LYS A 218 2.78 19.45 18.04
C LYS A 218 1.83 20.54 17.57
N ARG A 219 0.89 20.24 16.66
CA ARG A 219 -0.05 21.24 16.13
C ARG A 219 -1.12 21.55 17.17
N SER A 220 -1.38 22.83 17.40
CA SER A 220 -2.38 23.32 18.36
C SER A 220 -3.79 22.77 18.08
N GLU A 221 -4.12 22.60 16.81
CA GLU A 221 -5.41 22.12 16.32
C GLU A 221 -5.64 20.62 16.60
N LEU A 222 -4.56 19.89 16.94
CA LEU A 222 -4.56 18.45 17.20
C LEU A 222 -4.08 18.11 18.61
N GLN A 223 -3.75 19.10 19.45
CA GLN A 223 -3.13 18.86 20.75
C GLN A 223 -4.04 18.06 21.72
N GLU A 224 -5.36 18.28 21.62
CA GLU A 224 -6.37 17.55 22.40
C GLU A 224 -6.75 16.19 21.78
N LEU A 225 -6.32 15.92 20.54
CA LEU A 225 -6.62 14.69 19.83
C LEU A 225 -5.58 13.63 20.18
N GLU A 226 -6.05 12.46 20.59
CA GLU A 226 -5.18 11.31 20.68
C GLU A 226 -4.88 10.74 19.29
N ILE A 227 -3.60 10.52 19.01
CA ILE A 227 -3.10 9.98 17.75
C ILE A 227 -2.49 8.61 18.04
N GLY A 228 -2.97 7.54 17.42
CA GLY A 228 -2.37 6.21 17.61
C GLY A 228 -1.30 5.89 16.57
N LEU A 229 -0.29 5.15 16.98
CA LEU A 229 0.71 4.50 16.12
C LEU A 229 0.54 2.99 16.23
N TYR A 230 0.21 2.36 15.11
CA TYR A 230 0.06 0.91 15.01
C TYR A 230 1.19 0.34 14.15
N ALA A 231 2.23 -0.15 14.82
CA ALA A 231 3.46 -0.66 14.21
C ALA A 231 3.79 -2.07 14.77
N GLY A 232 5.04 -2.53 14.62
CA GLY A 232 5.54 -3.73 15.28
C GLY A 232 5.21 -3.81 16.78
N SER A 233 5.35 -5.00 17.36
CA SER A 233 4.96 -5.35 18.74
C SER A 233 5.39 -4.32 19.79
N ASN A 234 6.62 -3.81 19.70
CA ASN A 234 7.17 -2.85 20.67
C ASN A 234 7.23 -1.38 20.19
N ARG A 235 6.75 -1.10 18.98
CA ARG A 235 6.76 0.26 18.41
C ARG A 235 5.39 0.94 18.38
N SER A 236 4.37 0.25 18.86
CA SER A 236 3.01 0.77 18.92
C SER A 236 2.81 1.70 20.12
N GLY A 237 1.94 2.70 19.98
CA GLY A 237 1.70 3.68 21.04
C GLY A 237 0.67 4.74 20.69
N VAL A 238 0.59 5.76 21.53
CA VAL A 238 -0.33 6.89 21.38
C VAL A 238 0.39 8.20 21.70
N TRP A 239 0.21 9.23 20.88
CA TRP A 239 0.50 10.60 21.26
C TRP A 239 -0.67 11.21 22.02
N ARG A 240 -0.37 11.80 23.19
CA ARG A 240 -1.30 12.56 24.02
C ARG A 240 -0.60 13.84 24.48
N ASN A 241 -1.21 15.00 24.26
CA ASN A 241 -0.63 16.29 24.63
C ASN A 241 0.80 16.50 24.09
N GLY A 242 1.08 16.04 22.87
CA GLY A 242 2.41 16.14 22.25
C GLY A 242 3.45 15.12 22.73
N ALA A 243 3.12 14.27 23.71
CA ALA A 243 4.01 13.24 24.22
C ALA A 243 3.59 11.85 23.73
N PHE A 244 4.56 11.05 23.29
CA PHE A 244 4.31 9.67 22.89
C PHE A 244 4.43 8.71 24.06
N GLN A 245 3.47 7.82 24.19
CA GLN A 245 3.47 6.74 25.17
C GLN A 245 3.27 5.40 24.46
N ARG A 246 4.16 4.43 24.73
CA ARG A 246 4.00 3.06 24.23
C ARG A 246 2.69 2.46 24.73
N THR A 247 2.03 1.69 23.89
CA THR A 247 0.74 1.03 24.18
C THR A 247 0.64 -0.20 23.31
N ASP A 248 0.08 -1.27 23.86
CA ASP A 248 -0.07 -2.52 23.13
C ASP A 248 -1.06 -2.40 21.96
N ARG A 249 -0.86 -3.26 20.96
CA ARG A 249 -1.67 -3.27 19.74
C ARG A 249 -3.15 -3.53 20.04
N GLU A 250 -3.48 -4.43 20.95
CA GLU A 250 -4.87 -4.80 21.25
C GLU A 250 -5.66 -3.64 21.85
N THR A 251 -5.03 -2.85 22.72
CA THR A 251 -5.61 -1.61 23.23
C THR A 251 -5.94 -0.64 22.09
N LEU A 252 -5.01 -0.42 21.15
CA LEU A 252 -5.27 0.41 19.96
C LEU A 252 -6.44 -0.15 19.14
N LYS A 253 -6.48 -1.46 18.87
CA LYS A 253 -7.59 -2.09 18.12
C LYS A 253 -8.92 -1.84 18.79
N LYS A 254 -8.99 -2.00 20.12
CA LYS A 254 -10.22 -1.81 20.89
C LYS A 254 -10.71 -0.38 20.81
N ARG A 255 -9.80 0.60 20.92
CA ARG A 255 -10.14 2.03 20.90
C ARG A 255 -10.54 2.55 19.52
N VAL A 256 -9.94 2.03 18.45
CA VAL A 256 -10.43 2.29 17.08
C VAL A 256 -11.82 1.70 16.91
N ARG A 257 -12.06 0.47 17.40
CA ARG A 257 -13.36 -0.21 17.26
C ARG A 257 -14.47 0.48 18.07
N SER A 258 -14.17 1.03 19.25
CA SER A 258 -15.13 1.83 20.04
C SER A 258 -15.35 3.23 19.47
N GLY A 259 -14.45 3.71 18.60
CA GLY A 259 -14.49 5.06 18.04
C GLY A 259 -13.88 6.14 18.94
N GLU A 260 -13.20 5.75 20.03
CA GLU A 260 -12.42 6.66 20.87
C GLU A 260 -11.19 7.21 20.15
N LEU A 261 -10.57 6.38 19.30
CA LEU A 261 -9.39 6.77 18.53
C LEU A 261 -9.79 7.06 17.07
N LYS A 262 -9.74 8.34 16.70
CA LYS A 262 -10.15 8.83 15.38
C LYS A 262 -9.01 8.99 14.38
N LEU A 263 -7.76 9.06 14.85
CA LEU A 263 -6.59 9.15 13.99
C LEU A 263 -5.62 8.02 14.32
N LEU A 264 -5.32 7.20 13.31
CA LEU A 264 -4.35 6.11 13.42
C LEU A 264 -3.28 6.28 12.33
N LEU A 265 -2.03 6.09 12.69
CA LEU A 265 -0.92 5.95 11.75
C LEU A 265 -0.46 4.50 11.81
N GLY A 266 -0.24 3.89 10.65
CA GLY A 266 0.13 2.48 10.59
C GLY A 266 1.20 2.18 9.54
N THR A 267 2.08 1.23 9.87
CA THR A 267 2.89 0.55 8.86
C THR A 267 2.07 -0.55 8.19
N ASP A 268 2.40 -0.89 6.93
CA ASP A 268 1.69 -1.94 6.18
C ASP A 268 1.72 -3.28 6.89
N ALA A 269 2.92 -3.74 7.24
CA ALA A 269 3.16 -5.04 7.87
C ALA A 269 2.44 -5.16 9.21
N ALA A 270 2.45 -4.08 10.00
CA ALA A 270 1.75 -4.09 11.27
C ALA A 270 0.24 -4.16 11.07
N SER A 271 -0.31 -3.39 10.15
CA SER A 271 -1.75 -3.17 9.97
C SER A 271 -2.50 -4.32 9.28
N GLU A 272 -1.78 -5.38 8.91
CA GLU A 272 -2.42 -6.60 8.46
C GLU A 272 -3.35 -7.19 9.53
N GLY A 273 -4.53 -7.62 9.09
CA GLY A 273 -5.57 -8.17 9.96
C GLY A 273 -6.31 -7.14 10.83
N LEU A 274 -5.94 -5.85 10.81
CA LEU A 274 -6.65 -4.82 11.56
C LEU A 274 -8.02 -4.53 10.93
N ASN A 275 -9.09 -4.60 11.72
CA ASN A 275 -10.42 -4.15 11.29
C ASN A 275 -10.53 -2.64 11.49
N LEU A 276 -10.52 -1.89 10.38
CA LEU A 276 -10.52 -0.43 10.34
C LEU A 276 -11.85 0.16 9.84
N GLN A 277 -12.92 -0.65 9.78
CA GLN A 277 -14.25 -0.25 9.31
C GLN A 277 -14.89 0.93 10.07
N ARG A 278 -14.33 1.34 11.22
CA ARG A 278 -14.81 2.51 11.96
C ARG A 278 -14.24 3.82 11.42
N LEU A 279 -13.09 3.74 10.75
CA LEU A 279 -12.49 4.86 10.03
C LEU A 279 -13.09 4.88 8.62
N GLY A 280 -13.38 6.07 8.12
CA GLY A 280 -13.93 6.21 6.76
C GLY A 280 -13.10 7.06 5.84
N THR A 281 -11.92 7.49 6.29
CA THR A 281 -10.92 8.08 5.41
C THR A 281 -9.57 7.38 5.57
N LEU A 282 -8.82 7.34 4.48
CA LEU A 282 -7.49 6.73 4.41
C LEU A 282 -6.57 7.61 3.59
N ILE A 283 -5.37 7.88 4.08
CA ILE A 283 -4.34 8.60 3.33
C ILE A 283 -3.13 7.68 3.20
N ASN A 284 -2.77 7.35 1.96
CA ASN A 284 -1.50 6.74 1.64
C ASN A 284 -0.45 7.84 1.56
N ILE A 285 0.46 7.91 2.54
CA ILE A 285 1.56 8.87 2.56
C ILE A 285 2.53 8.56 1.42
N ASP A 286 2.80 7.27 1.22
CA ASP A 286 3.48 6.73 0.05
C ASP A 286 2.66 5.63 -0.59
N LEU A 287 2.84 5.50 -1.90
CA LEU A 287 2.27 4.41 -2.68
C LEU A 287 3.11 3.15 -2.49
N PRO A 288 2.50 2.01 -2.11
CA PRO A 288 3.22 0.77 -2.02
C PRO A 288 3.58 0.24 -3.41
N TRP A 289 4.78 -0.34 -3.51
CA TRP A 289 5.35 -0.78 -4.79
C TRP A 289 4.57 -1.94 -5.40
N ASN A 290 3.98 -2.76 -4.55
CA ASN A 290 3.04 -3.79 -4.93
C ASN A 290 1.60 -3.25 -4.82
N PRO A 291 0.88 -3.05 -5.94
CA PRO A 291 -0.49 -2.53 -5.90
C PRO A 291 -1.48 -3.46 -5.21
N THR A 292 -1.16 -4.74 -5.03
CA THR A 292 -1.90 -5.63 -4.14
C THR A 292 -1.94 -5.08 -2.73
N ARG A 293 -0.85 -4.47 -2.23
CA ARG A 293 -0.84 -3.81 -0.92
C ARG A 293 -1.77 -2.59 -0.92
N LEU A 294 -1.80 -1.80 -1.99
CA LEU A 294 -2.73 -0.66 -2.09
C LEU A 294 -4.19 -1.12 -2.04
N GLU A 295 -4.52 -2.19 -2.77
CA GLU A 295 -5.84 -2.82 -2.73
C GLU A 295 -6.15 -3.44 -1.36
N GLN A 296 -5.17 -4.04 -0.69
CA GLN A 296 -5.32 -4.54 0.68
C GLN A 296 -5.58 -3.40 1.67
N ARG A 297 -4.89 -2.26 1.55
CA ARG A 297 -5.10 -1.03 2.34
C ARG A 297 -6.53 -0.50 2.15
N LYS A 298 -6.96 -0.31 0.90
CA LYS A 298 -8.35 0.04 0.55
C LYS A 298 -9.32 -0.97 1.15
N GLY A 299 -9.02 -2.24 0.99
CA GLY A 299 -9.76 -3.36 1.54
C GLY A 299 -9.77 -3.42 3.07
N ARG A 300 -9.00 -2.62 3.84
CA ARG A 300 -9.13 -2.56 5.31
C ARG A 300 -10.31 -1.69 5.77
N ILE A 301 -10.65 -0.68 4.98
CA ILE A 301 -11.74 0.27 5.26
C ILE A 301 -12.98 -0.03 4.41
N GLN A 302 -12.82 -0.47 3.15
CA GLN A 302 -13.90 -0.81 2.24
C GLN A 302 -14.28 -2.30 2.40
N ARG A 303 -15.02 -2.63 3.47
CA ARG A 303 -15.49 -4.00 3.76
C ARG A 303 -16.97 -4.05 4.11
N ILE A 304 -17.55 -5.24 3.97
CA ILE A 304 -18.87 -5.58 4.51
C ILE A 304 -18.89 -5.24 6.02
N GLY A 305 -19.83 -4.40 6.45
CA GLY A 305 -19.90 -3.89 7.83
C GLY A 305 -19.23 -2.54 8.06
N GLN A 306 -18.73 -1.87 7.01
CA GLN A 306 -18.41 -0.44 7.06
C GLN A 306 -19.67 0.35 7.46
N VAL A 307 -19.53 1.24 8.43
CA VAL A 307 -20.65 2.01 9.01
C VAL A 307 -21.13 3.11 8.06
N ARG A 308 -20.32 3.45 7.05
CA ARG A 308 -20.58 4.50 6.08
C ARG A 308 -20.84 3.95 4.68
N ASP A 309 -21.67 4.68 3.95
CA ASP A 309 -21.98 4.38 2.54
C ASP A 309 -20.82 4.75 1.60
N GLU A 310 -19.90 5.61 2.05
CA GLU A 310 -18.76 6.09 1.29
C GLU A 310 -17.49 6.16 2.16
N VAL A 311 -16.35 5.76 1.59
CA VAL A 311 -15.02 5.94 2.16
C VAL A 311 -14.14 6.80 1.25
N TRP A 312 -13.29 7.63 1.84
CA TRP A 312 -12.43 8.56 1.11
C TRP A 312 -10.98 8.11 1.18
N ILE A 313 -10.31 8.09 0.04
CA ILE A 313 -8.93 7.61 -0.05
C ILE A 313 -8.10 8.66 -0.77
N ALA A 314 -7.06 9.16 -0.11
CA ALA A 314 -6.08 10.03 -0.73
C ALA A 314 -4.78 9.28 -0.98
N ASN A 315 -4.27 9.38 -2.20
CA ASN A 315 -2.99 8.83 -2.62
C ASN A 315 -2.00 9.97 -2.80
N LEU A 316 -1.07 10.15 -1.85
CA LEU A 316 -0.11 11.23 -1.92
C LEU A 316 1.09 10.83 -2.77
N ARG A 317 1.40 11.66 -3.76
CA ARG A 317 2.56 11.50 -4.63
C ARG A 317 3.15 12.84 -5.05
N TYR A 318 4.44 12.82 -5.33
CA TYR A 318 5.19 13.95 -5.84
C TYR A 318 5.22 13.94 -7.37
N ARG A 319 4.72 15.01 -7.99
CA ARG A 319 4.69 15.16 -9.43
C ARG A 319 6.10 15.04 -10.03
N GLY A 320 6.24 14.24 -11.08
CA GLY A 320 7.50 14.00 -11.78
C GLY A 320 8.49 13.11 -11.03
N SER A 321 8.13 12.60 -9.86
CA SER A 321 8.93 11.59 -9.16
C SER A 321 8.77 10.20 -9.80
N VAL A 322 9.63 9.26 -9.42
CA VAL A 322 9.46 7.84 -9.76
C VAL A 322 8.09 7.31 -9.33
N GLU A 323 7.53 7.80 -8.20
CA GLU A 323 6.23 7.33 -7.70
C GLU A 323 5.05 7.77 -8.58
N ASP A 324 5.14 8.96 -9.15
CA ASP A 324 4.17 9.51 -10.10
C ASP A 324 4.24 8.78 -11.44
N ARG A 325 5.46 8.59 -11.98
CA ARG A 325 5.66 7.85 -13.23
C ARG A 325 5.16 6.41 -13.14
N VAL A 326 5.39 5.74 -12.01
CA VAL A 326 4.88 4.38 -11.84
C VAL A 326 3.36 4.37 -11.66
N HIS A 327 2.79 5.33 -10.92
CA HIS A 327 1.34 5.48 -10.85
C HIS A 327 0.72 5.66 -12.25
N GLU A 328 1.29 6.52 -13.10
CA GLU A 328 0.81 6.73 -14.49
C GLU A 328 0.85 5.44 -15.33
N VAL A 329 1.96 4.71 -15.25
CA VAL A 329 2.14 3.44 -15.97
C VAL A 329 1.16 2.37 -15.46
N LEU A 330 0.90 2.35 -14.16
CA LEU A 330 0.06 1.34 -13.51
C LEU A 330 -1.44 1.67 -13.58
N ALA A 331 -1.86 2.91 -13.40
CA ALA A 331 -3.26 3.31 -13.27
C ALA A 331 -4.10 2.88 -14.49
N SER A 332 -3.58 3.07 -15.70
CA SER A 332 -4.27 2.68 -16.94
C SER A 332 -4.39 1.16 -17.15
N ARG A 333 -3.57 0.36 -16.45
CA ARG A 333 -3.47 -1.10 -16.63
C ARG A 333 -4.04 -1.89 -15.45
N LEU A 334 -3.96 -1.34 -14.25
CA LEU A 334 -4.45 -1.96 -13.02
C LEU A 334 -5.97 -2.08 -13.00
N GLU A 335 -6.71 -1.12 -13.55
CA GLU A 335 -8.17 -1.23 -13.67
C GLU A 335 -8.54 -2.45 -14.54
N ALA A 336 -7.87 -2.60 -15.69
CA ALA A 336 -8.04 -3.76 -16.56
C ALA A 336 -7.58 -5.08 -15.90
N ILE A 337 -6.46 -5.08 -15.18
CA ILE A 337 -5.95 -6.27 -14.47
C ILE A 337 -6.87 -6.65 -13.30
N HIS A 338 -7.37 -5.68 -12.54
CA HIS A 338 -8.28 -5.91 -11.42
C HIS A 338 -9.61 -6.49 -11.90
N ASP A 339 -10.17 -5.93 -12.98
CA ASP A 339 -11.41 -6.43 -13.58
C ASP A 339 -11.27 -7.85 -14.13
N LEU A 340 -10.10 -8.21 -14.64
CA LEU A 340 -9.82 -9.54 -15.20
C LEU A 340 -9.44 -10.58 -14.14
N PHE A 341 -8.66 -10.24 -13.12
CA PHE A 341 -8.05 -11.23 -12.22
C PHE A 341 -8.58 -11.17 -10.79
N GLY A 342 -9.25 -10.09 -10.39
CA GLY A 342 -9.67 -9.82 -9.01
C GLY A 342 -8.51 -9.65 -8.01
N GLN A 343 -7.27 -9.89 -8.44
CA GLN A 343 -6.03 -9.73 -7.68
C GLN A 343 -4.94 -9.23 -8.62
N ILE A 344 -4.00 -8.47 -8.06
CA ILE A 344 -2.92 -7.87 -8.82
C ILE A 344 -1.66 -8.76 -8.66
N PRO A 345 -0.89 -9.04 -9.72
CA PRO A 345 0.29 -9.92 -9.61
C PRO A 345 1.50 -9.25 -8.94
N ASP A 346 2.32 -10.04 -8.23
CA ASP A 346 3.50 -9.54 -7.49
C ASP A 346 4.69 -9.11 -8.38
N THR A 347 4.63 -9.32 -9.71
CA THR A 347 5.69 -8.95 -10.68
C THR A 347 5.88 -7.44 -10.86
N LEU A 348 5.20 -6.61 -10.08
CA LEU A 348 5.16 -5.16 -10.25
C LEU A 348 6.34 -4.47 -9.56
N GLU A 349 7.02 -5.14 -8.63
CA GLU A 349 8.29 -4.64 -8.08
C GLU A 349 9.34 -4.43 -9.17
N ASP A 350 9.41 -5.33 -10.16
CA ASP A 350 10.32 -5.22 -11.29
C ASP A 350 9.98 -4.02 -12.19
N VAL A 351 8.68 -3.71 -12.36
CA VAL A 351 8.21 -2.54 -13.11
C VAL A 351 8.75 -1.25 -12.49
N TRP A 352 8.73 -1.16 -11.16
CA TRP A 352 9.28 -0.01 -10.47
C TRP A 352 10.79 0.12 -10.64
N VAL A 353 11.52 -0.99 -10.61
CA VAL A 353 12.97 -0.98 -10.86
C VAL A 353 13.24 -0.44 -12.27
N GLU A 354 12.51 -0.91 -13.28
CA GLU A 354 12.66 -0.43 -14.65
C GLU A 354 12.32 1.06 -14.80
N VAL A 355 11.23 1.56 -14.19
CA VAL A 355 10.88 2.99 -14.23
C VAL A 355 11.90 3.84 -13.46
N ALA A 356 12.37 3.39 -12.30
CA ALA A 356 13.46 4.05 -11.59
C ALA A 356 14.72 4.12 -12.46
N MET A 357 14.96 3.11 -13.31
CA MET A 357 16.06 3.08 -14.29
C MET A 357 15.80 3.89 -15.57
N ASN A 358 14.70 4.63 -15.65
CA ASN A 358 14.27 5.34 -16.85
C ASN A 358 14.06 4.41 -18.07
N ASN A 359 13.67 3.15 -17.82
CA ASN A 359 13.39 2.14 -18.83
C ASN A 359 11.88 1.85 -18.92
N GLU A 360 11.11 2.89 -19.27
CA GLU A 360 9.64 2.82 -19.31
C GLU A 360 9.11 1.79 -20.33
N GLU A 361 9.85 1.52 -21.41
CA GLU A 361 9.47 0.51 -22.40
C GLU A 361 9.55 -0.91 -21.80
N ALA A 362 10.61 -1.23 -21.06
CA ALA A 362 10.71 -2.52 -20.37
C ALA A 362 9.65 -2.66 -19.28
N ALA A 363 9.37 -1.58 -18.54
CA ALA A 363 8.29 -1.54 -17.56
C ALA A 363 6.92 -1.88 -18.19
N LYS A 364 6.61 -1.28 -19.35
CA LYS A 364 5.38 -1.58 -20.12
C LYS A 364 5.34 -3.03 -20.60
N GLN A 365 6.45 -3.55 -21.13
CA GLN A 365 6.53 -4.95 -21.57
C GLN A 365 6.34 -5.96 -20.44
N LEU A 366 6.86 -5.66 -19.23
CA LEU A 366 6.64 -6.48 -18.04
C LEU A 366 5.14 -6.53 -17.71
N ILE A 367 4.46 -5.39 -17.67
CA ILE A 367 3.02 -5.32 -17.40
C ILE A 367 2.22 -6.09 -18.45
N ASP A 368 2.55 -5.91 -19.72
CA ASP A 368 1.84 -6.59 -20.83
C ASP A 368 2.02 -8.11 -20.73
N ARG A 369 3.22 -8.61 -20.43
CA ARG A 369 3.45 -10.05 -20.17
C ARG A 369 2.59 -10.57 -19.02
N THR A 370 2.51 -9.81 -17.93
CA THR A 370 1.74 -10.20 -16.77
C THR A 370 0.23 -10.20 -17.06
N ALA A 371 -0.29 -9.20 -17.79
CA ALA A 371 -1.69 -9.09 -18.19
C ALA A 371 -2.14 -10.16 -19.21
N ILE A 372 -1.22 -10.69 -20.03
CA ILE A 372 -1.50 -11.73 -21.04
C ILE A 372 -1.74 -13.12 -20.40
N THR A 373 -1.45 -13.30 -19.10
CA THR A 373 -1.64 -14.57 -18.37
C THR A 373 -3.13 -14.82 -18.04
N ARG A 374 -4.00 -14.96 -19.05
CA ARG A 374 -5.46 -15.14 -18.92
C ARG A 374 -5.91 -16.14 -17.85
N ASN A 375 -6.86 -15.74 -17.02
CA ASN A 375 -7.58 -16.60 -16.09
C ASN A 375 -8.58 -17.51 -16.85
N PRO A 376 -8.50 -18.85 -16.75
CA PRO A 376 -9.40 -19.77 -17.44
C PRO A 376 -10.89 -19.64 -17.06
N PHE A 377 -11.21 -18.98 -15.93
CA PHE A 377 -12.57 -18.93 -15.36
C PHE A 377 -13.47 -17.84 -15.97
N ASP A 378 -12.93 -16.81 -16.61
CA ASP A 378 -13.74 -15.70 -17.15
C ASP A 378 -14.46 -16.05 -18.44
N ALA A 379 -14.04 -17.12 -19.12
CA ALA A 379 -14.69 -17.59 -20.34
C ALA A 379 -16.06 -18.28 -20.12
N LYS A 380 -16.61 -18.35 -18.89
CA LYS A 380 -17.71 -19.30 -18.58
C LYS A 380 -18.96 -18.77 -17.87
N TYR A 381 -18.93 -17.70 -17.07
CA TYR A 381 -20.06 -17.40 -16.17
C TYR A 381 -20.87 -16.17 -16.59
N SER A 382 -22.07 -16.38 -17.14
CA SER A 382 -22.97 -15.28 -17.57
C SER A 382 -24.44 -15.37 -17.12
N LYS A 383 -24.88 -16.33 -16.27
CA LYS A 383 -26.22 -16.31 -15.62
C LYS A 383 -26.37 -17.31 -14.47
N VAL A 384 -27.20 -17.00 -13.47
CA VAL A 384 -27.52 -17.82 -12.27
C VAL A 384 -29.03 -17.73 -11.95
N GLU A 385 -29.64 -18.84 -11.48
CA GLU A 385 -31.01 -18.93 -10.94
C GLU A 385 -31.02 -19.69 -9.59
N ASP A 386 -32.06 -19.48 -8.77
CA ASP A 386 -32.14 -19.86 -7.33
C ASP A 386 -32.60 -21.31 -7.05
N ALA A 387 -32.05 -21.94 -6.00
CA ALA A 387 -32.53 -23.20 -5.42
C ALA A 387 -32.24 -23.36 -3.91
N ASP A 388 -33.06 -24.19 -3.25
CA ASP A 388 -33.27 -24.31 -1.80
C ASP A 388 -32.15 -25.06 -1.03
N TRP A 389 -31.84 -24.60 0.18
CA TRP A 389 -30.49 -24.65 0.78
C TRP A 389 -30.29 -25.65 1.94
N GLU A 390 -31.29 -26.46 2.29
CA GLU A 390 -31.25 -27.26 3.52
C GLU A 390 -30.51 -28.63 3.44
N THR A 391 -29.93 -29.04 2.30
CA THR A 391 -29.43 -30.44 2.15
C THR A 391 -27.94 -30.62 1.83
N SER A 392 -26.99 -29.97 2.52
CA SER A 392 -25.57 -30.36 2.38
C SER A 392 -24.72 -30.15 3.65
N PRO A 393 -24.40 -31.22 4.41
CA PRO A 393 -23.58 -31.13 5.61
C PRO A 393 -22.12 -31.60 5.48
N LEU A 394 -21.57 -31.94 4.30
CA LEU A 394 -20.20 -32.49 4.22
C LEU A 394 -19.26 -31.76 3.26
N VAL A 395 -18.18 -31.22 3.82
CA VAL A 395 -16.99 -30.74 3.12
C VAL A 395 -15.97 -31.89 3.08
N ILE A 396 -15.45 -32.23 1.90
CA ILE A 396 -14.52 -33.34 1.72
C ILE A 396 -13.07 -32.86 1.81
N ASP A 397 -12.27 -33.51 2.65
CA ASP A 397 -10.85 -33.21 2.86
C ASP A 397 -9.98 -33.57 1.62
N PRO A 398 -8.91 -32.79 1.34
CA PRO A 398 -7.99 -32.98 0.21
C PRO A 398 -7.43 -34.40 0.01
N ILE A 399 -7.32 -35.22 1.04
CA ILE A 399 -6.85 -36.60 0.92
C ILE A 399 -7.88 -37.46 0.18
N ALA A 400 -9.16 -37.32 0.51
CA ALA A 400 -10.25 -38.07 -0.12
C ALA A 400 -10.43 -37.68 -1.59
N VAL A 401 -10.17 -36.41 -1.94
CA VAL A 401 -10.14 -35.96 -3.34
C VAL A 401 -9.05 -36.68 -4.13
N ARG A 402 -7.87 -36.86 -3.51
CA ARG A 402 -6.71 -37.50 -4.14
C ARG A 402 -6.89 -39.00 -4.35
N GLU A 403 -7.59 -39.67 -3.44
CA GLU A 403 -7.94 -41.09 -3.58
C GLU A 403 -8.97 -41.33 -4.69
N LEU A 404 -9.97 -40.47 -4.81
CA LEU A 404 -10.97 -40.54 -5.86
C LEU A 404 -10.37 -40.36 -7.26
N LEU A 405 -9.43 -39.43 -7.41
CA LEU A 405 -8.73 -39.18 -8.68
C LEU A 405 -7.71 -40.26 -9.07
N ARG A 406 -7.36 -41.16 -8.13
CA ARG A 406 -6.43 -42.27 -8.37
C ARG A 406 -7.11 -43.55 -8.85
N LYS A 407 -8.44 -43.61 -8.85
CA LYS A 407 -9.14 -44.75 -9.45
C LYS A 407 -9.14 -44.60 -10.96
N ALA A 408 -8.67 -45.64 -11.65
CA ALA A 408 -8.79 -45.74 -13.11
C ALA A 408 -10.28 -45.84 -13.48
N TRP A 409 -10.62 -45.28 -14.64
CA TRP A 409 -11.99 -45.18 -15.16
C TRP A 409 -12.69 -46.53 -15.32
#